data_AF-A0A3D5AWH0-F1
#
_entry.id   AF-A0A3D5AWH0-F1
#
_cell.length_a   1.000
_cell.length_b   1.000
_cell.length_c   1.000
_cell.angle_alpha   90.00
_cell.angle_beta   90.00
_cell.angle_gamma   90.00
#
_symmetry.space_group_name_H-M   'P 1'
#
loop_
_entity.id
_entity.type
_entity.pdbx_description
1 polymer ?
#
loop_
_entity_poly.entity_id
_entity_poly.type
_entity_poly.pdbx_seq_one_letter_code
_entity_poly.pdbx_strand_id
1 'polypeptide(L)'
;MTTPFGRSLVASLLVILFLAVALTAGWTWLTLNYDYSDGERAGYVQKFSRKGWVCKTWEGELALVNLPGAMPEIFHFTVRDDAVARRIQGAIGKRVALTYEQHIGVPTSCFGDTQYFVVDVRVVD
;
A
#
# COMPACT_ATOMS: atom_id res chain seq x y z
N MET A 1 -18.79 22.81 42.08
CA MET A 1 -17.78 21.88 42.64
C MET A 1 -17.71 20.67 41.72
N THR A 2 -16.78 20.64 40.78
CA THR A 2 -16.51 19.42 39.99
C THR A 2 -15.78 18.43 40.89
N THR A 3 -16.32 17.23 41.08
CA THR A 3 -15.72 16.21 41.93
C THR A 3 -14.31 15.86 41.44
N PRO A 4 -13.29 15.75 42.33
CA PRO A 4 -11.91 15.46 41.95
C PRO A 4 -11.77 14.11 41.23
N PHE A 5 -12.68 13.18 41.51
CA PHE A 5 -12.77 11.86 40.88
C PHE A 5 -13.04 11.93 39.36
N GLY A 6 -13.87 12.87 38.91
CA GLY A 6 -14.22 13.02 37.49
C GLY A 6 -13.06 13.55 36.63
N ARG A 7 -12.23 14.45 37.18
CA ARG A 7 -11.03 14.94 36.49
C ARG A 7 -9.97 13.86 36.30
N SER A 8 -9.79 12.99 37.30
CA SER A 8 -8.84 11.87 37.21
C SER A 8 -9.28 10.83 36.17
N LEU A 9 -10.57 10.52 36.08
CA LEU A 9 -11.10 9.59 35.08
C LEU A 9 -10.94 10.12 33.64
N VAL A 10 -11.27 11.40 33.42
CA VAL A 10 -11.11 12.03 32.10
C VAL A 10 -9.64 12.09 31.70
N ALA A 11 -8.74 12.43 32.62
CA ALA A 11 -7.30 12.41 32.37
C ALA A 11 -6.80 10.99 31.99
N SER A 12 -7.22 9.96 32.72
CA SER A 12 -6.86 8.57 32.39
C SER A 12 -7.37 8.14 31.03
N LEU A 13 -8.61 8.49 30.66
CA LEU A 13 -9.17 8.19 29.33
C LEU A 13 -8.40 8.88 28.21
N LEU A 14 -8.01 10.15 28.40
CA LEU A 14 -7.19 10.88 27.43
C LEU A 14 -5.80 10.26 27.27
N VAL A 15 -5.17 9.81 28.37
CA VAL A 15 -3.88 9.11 28.32
C VAL A 15 -4.01 7.78 27.57
N ILE A 16 -5.04 6.99 27.84
CA ILE A 16 -5.29 5.73 27.13
C ILE A 16 -5.52 5.99 25.64
N LEU A 17 -6.33 6.99 25.29
CA LEU A 17 -6.56 7.37 23.89
C LEU A 17 -5.26 7.80 23.20
N PHE A 18 -4.45 8.63 23.87
CA PHE A 18 -3.16 9.06 23.36
C PHE A 18 -2.21 7.88 23.12
N LEU A 19 -2.12 6.95 24.08
CA LEU A 19 -1.29 5.75 23.94
C LEU A 19 -1.79 4.86 22.78
N ALA A 20 -3.10 4.70 22.62
CA ALA A 20 -3.66 3.94 21.51
C ALA A 20 -3.34 4.57 20.14
N VAL A 21 -3.45 5.89 20.03
CA VAL A 21 -3.07 6.62 18.80
C VAL A 21 -1.56 6.54 18.55
N ALA A 22 -0.74 6.70 19.59
CA ALA A 22 0.71 6.59 19.46
C ALA A 22 1.15 5.18 19.02
N LEU A 23 0.55 4.13 19.59
CA LEU A 23 0.83 2.74 19.23
C LEU A 23 0.42 2.43 17.78
N THR A 24 -0.77 2.85 17.36
CA THR A 24 -1.23 2.63 15.98
C THR A 24 -0.40 3.41 14.97
N ALA A 25 -0.01 4.64 15.27
CA ALA A 25 0.90 5.43 14.44
C ALA A 25 2.30 4.77 14.35
N GLY A 26 2.86 4.34 15.48
CA GLY A 26 4.15 3.65 15.53
C GLY A 26 4.14 2.32 14.76
N TRP A 27 3.08 1.53 14.92
CA TRP A 27 2.90 0.28 14.17
C TRP A 27 2.79 0.53 12.66
N THR A 28 1.98 1.50 12.25
CA THR A 28 1.83 1.88 10.84
C THR A 28 3.17 2.29 10.25
N TRP A 29 3.93 3.13 10.95
CA TRP A 29 5.26 3.55 10.54
C TRP A 29 6.20 2.35 10.38
N LEU A 30 6.23 1.43 11.35
CA LEU A 30 7.05 0.22 11.28
C LEU A 30 6.69 -0.64 10.05
N THR A 31 5.41 -0.96 9.87
CA THR A 31 4.96 -1.84 8.77
C THR A 31 5.22 -1.25 7.38
N LEU A 32 5.21 0.07 7.23
CA LEU A 32 5.46 0.74 5.95
C LEU A 32 6.94 0.98 5.64
N ASN A 33 7.83 0.86 6.63
CA ASN A 33 9.28 1.02 6.44
C ASN A 33 10.03 -0.30 6.50
N TYR A 34 9.39 -1.38 6.95
CA TYR A 34 9.97 -2.72 6.98
C TYR A 34 9.31 -3.59 5.91
N ASP A 35 10.07 -3.97 4.91
CA ASP A 35 9.69 -4.93 3.90
C ASP A 35 9.92 -6.37 4.40
N TYR A 36 8.93 -7.22 4.16
CA TYR A 36 9.03 -8.66 4.44
C TYR A 36 9.72 -9.42 3.30
N SER A 37 9.45 -8.98 2.06
CA SER A 37 10.01 -9.57 0.85
C SER A 37 10.01 -8.53 -0.26
N ASP A 38 11.12 -8.41 -0.96
CA ASP A 38 11.24 -7.65 -2.20
C ASP A 38 11.35 -8.59 -3.41
N GLY A 39 11.07 -8.08 -4.61
CA GLY A 39 11.23 -8.85 -5.84
C GLY A 39 10.77 -8.12 -7.09
N GLU A 40 10.84 -8.84 -8.22
CA GLU A 40 10.38 -8.34 -9.53
C GLU A 40 9.30 -9.25 -10.13
N ARG A 41 8.32 -8.62 -10.78
CA ARG A 41 7.28 -9.31 -11.56
C ARG A 41 7.14 -8.69 -12.93
N ALA A 42 7.21 -9.51 -13.98
CA ALA A 42 7.12 -9.06 -15.36
C ALA A 42 5.77 -9.41 -16.00
N GLY A 43 5.18 -8.47 -16.72
CA GLY A 43 3.85 -8.62 -17.29
C GLY A 43 3.36 -7.39 -18.03
N TYR A 44 2.04 -7.32 -18.20
CA TYR A 44 1.35 -6.17 -18.80
C TYR A 44 0.40 -5.55 -17.79
N VAL A 45 0.49 -4.23 -17.63
CA VAL A 45 -0.45 -3.50 -16.76
C VAL A 45 -1.81 -3.46 -17.44
N GLN A 46 -2.80 -4.14 -16.87
CA GLN A 46 -4.16 -4.20 -17.42
C GLN A 46 -5.04 -3.09 -16.87
N LYS A 47 -4.89 -2.79 -15.59
CA LYS A 47 -5.67 -1.77 -14.89
C LYS A 47 -4.75 -0.98 -14.00
N PHE A 48 -4.93 0.34 -14.01
CA PHE A 48 -4.24 1.24 -13.10
C PHE A 48 -5.14 2.42 -12.81
N SER A 49 -5.54 2.58 -11.55
CA SER A 49 -6.54 3.57 -11.17
C SER A 49 -6.22 4.18 -9.82
N ARG A 50 -6.44 5.49 -9.69
CA ARG A 50 -6.38 6.17 -8.40
C ARG A 50 -7.72 6.03 -7.69
N LYS A 51 -7.80 5.17 -6.69
CA LYS A 51 -9.05 4.89 -5.95
C LYS A 51 -8.88 5.14 -4.45
N GLY A 52 -10.01 5.30 -3.78
CA GLY A 52 -10.07 5.62 -2.35
C GLY A 52 -11.05 6.74 -2.03
N TRP A 53 -11.77 6.60 -0.91
CA TRP A 53 -12.80 7.55 -0.49
C TRP A 53 -12.23 8.68 0.38
N VAL A 54 -11.42 8.33 1.37
CA VAL A 54 -10.77 9.28 2.31
C VAL A 54 -9.31 9.54 1.91
N CYS A 55 -8.52 8.47 1.71
CA CYS A 55 -7.16 8.55 1.18
C CYS A 55 -7.14 7.89 -0.20
N LYS A 56 -6.55 8.55 -1.19
CA LYS A 56 -6.45 8.02 -2.55
C LYS A 56 -5.07 7.43 -2.81
N THR A 57 -5.03 6.14 -3.11
CA THR A 57 -3.83 5.41 -3.53
C THR A 57 -3.92 5.01 -5.00
N TRP A 58 -2.79 4.72 -5.62
CA TRP A 58 -2.77 4.14 -6.96
C TRP A 58 -2.77 2.64 -6.85
N GLU A 59 -3.72 2.02 -7.54
CA GLU A 59 -3.95 0.58 -7.43
C GLU A 59 -3.98 -0.01 -8.83
N GLY A 60 -3.21 -1.07 -9.01
CA GLY A 60 -2.92 -1.66 -10.30
C GLY A 60 -3.08 -3.17 -10.34
N GLU A 61 -3.22 -3.67 -11.56
CA GLU A 61 -3.32 -5.08 -11.88
C GLU A 61 -2.32 -5.38 -13.01
N LEU A 62 -1.37 -6.28 -12.75
CA LEU A 62 -0.38 -6.75 -13.71
C LEU A 62 -0.75 -8.17 -14.15
N ALA A 63 -0.99 -8.38 -15.44
CA ALA A 63 -1.10 -9.72 -16.01
C ALA A 63 0.29 -10.33 -16.16
N LEU A 64 0.55 -11.38 -15.39
CA LEU A 64 1.74 -12.21 -15.55
C LEU A 64 1.53 -13.13 -16.76
N VAL A 65 2.49 -13.10 -17.70
CA VAL A 65 2.44 -13.96 -18.89
C VAL A 65 2.98 -15.32 -18.51
N ASN A 66 2.07 -16.23 -18.15
CA ASN A 66 2.48 -17.53 -17.62
C ASN A 66 2.68 -18.54 -18.76
N LEU A 67 1.73 -18.67 -19.70
CA LEU A 67 1.84 -19.53 -20.90
C LEU A 67 0.82 -19.10 -21.99
N PRO A 68 1.09 -19.26 -23.30
CA PRO A 68 0.10 -19.06 -24.35
C PRO A 68 -1.13 -19.96 -24.16
N GLY A 69 -2.33 -19.39 -24.16
CA GLY A 69 -3.59 -20.14 -23.99
C GLY A 69 -3.99 -20.43 -22.54
N ALA A 70 -3.15 -20.10 -21.55
CA ALA A 70 -3.53 -20.13 -20.14
C ALA A 70 -4.12 -18.78 -19.72
N MET A 71 -5.01 -18.80 -18.73
CA MET A 71 -5.52 -17.55 -18.14
C MET A 71 -4.38 -16.87 -17.38
N PRO A 72 -4.10 -15.58 -17.64
CA PRO A 72 -2.99 -14.89 -17.00
C PRO A 72 -3.25 -14.75 -15.50
N GLU A 73 -2.21 -14.95 -14.69
CA GLU A 73 -2.27 -14.67 -13.26
C GLU A 73 -2.25 -13.15 -13.05
N ILE A 74 -3.19 -12.65 -12.25
CA ILE A 74 -3.30 -11.22 -11.96
C ILE A 74 -2.58 -10.90 -10.67
N PHE A 75 -1.53 -10.11 -10.79
CA PHE A 75 -0.84 -9.53 -9.64
C PHE A 75 -1.44 -8.17 -9.32
N HIS A 76 -2.10 -8.07 -8.17
CA HIS A 76 -2.60 -6.82 -7.63
C HIS A 76 -1.50 -6.11 -6.86
N PHE A 77 -1.31 -4.82 -7.12
CA PHE A 77 -0.29 -4.02 -6.49
C PHE A 77 -0.77 -2.60 -6.18
N THR A 78 -0.14 -2.00 -5.18
CA THR A 78 -0.35 -0.63 -4.76
C THR A 78 0.88 0.21 -5.13
N VAL A 79 0.69 1.47 -5.53
CA VAL A 79 1.74 2.45 -5.72
C VAL A 79 1.42 3.68 -4.86
N ARG A 80 2.38 4.09 -4.04
CA ARG A 80 2.24 5.28 -3.17
C ARG A 80 2.91 6.50 -3.75
N ASP A 81 4.03 6.33 -4.45
CA ASP A 81 4.76 7.43 -5.07
C ASP A 81 4.11 7.83 -6.41
N ASP A 82 3.66 9.08 -6.50
CA ASP A 82 3.09 9.66 -7.72
C ASP A 82 4.10 9.66 -8.89
N ALA A 83 5.41 9.71 -8.63
CA ALA A 83 6.43 9.61 -9.67
C ALA A 83 6.47 8.22 -10.31
N VAL A 84 6.44 7.17 -9.50
CA VAL A 84 6.36 5.77 -9.96
C VAL A 84 5.04 5.55 -10.70
N ALA A 85 3.92 6.07 -10.15
CA ALA A 85 2.62 5.99 -10.80
C ALA A 85 2.61 6.61 -12.21
N ARG A 86 3.25 7.78 -12.39
CA ARG A 86 3.39 8.42 -13.71
C ARG A 86 4.25 7.59 -14.67
N ARG A 87 5.33 6.98 -14.20
CA ARG A 87 6.16 6.07 -15.01
C ARG A 87 5.35 4.86 -15.48
N ILE A 88 4.58 4.26 -14.58
CA ILE A 88 3.70 3.12 -14.89
C ILE A 88 2.65 3.52 -15.92
N GLN A 89 2.00 4.69 -15.77
CA GLN A 89 1.05 5.21 -16.75
C GLN A 89 1.65 5.35 -18.14
N GLY A 90 2.88 5.88 -18.25
CA GLY A 90 3.59 6.01 -19.52
C GLY A 90 4.03 4.68 -20.14
N ALA A 91 4.03 3.60 -19.35
CA ALA A 91 4.41 2.26 -19.78
C ALA A 91 3.19 1.33 -20.03
N ILE A 92 1.96 1.82 -19.85
CA ILE A 92 0.74 1.04 -20.14
C ILE A 92 0.76 0.58 -21.59
N GLY A 93 0.38 -0.69 -21.81
CA GLY A 93 0.38 -1.34 -23.13
C GLY A 93 1.74 -1.91 -23.55
N LYS A 94 2.82 -1.61 -22.84
CA LYS A 94 4.12 -2.26 -23.02
C LYS A 94 4.28 -3.40 -22.02
N ARG A 95 5.20 -4.32 -22.33
CA ARG A 95 5.65 -5.30 -21.35
C ARG A 95 6.56 -4.59 -20.36
N VAL A 96 6.28 -4.76 -19.07
CA VAL A 96 7.03 -4.12 -17.99
C VAL A 96 7.48 -5.15 -16.97
N ALA A 97 8.55 -4.84 -16.25
CA ALA A 97 8.88 -5.47 -14.98
C ALA A 97 8.68 -4.44 -13.86
N LEU A 98 7.88 -4.82 -12.87
CA LEU A 98 7.62 -4.03 -11.67
C LEU A 98 8.48 -4.56 -10.54
N THR A 99 9.23 -3.67 -9.90
CA THR A 99 9.94 -3.95 -8.65
C THR A 99 9.01 -3.62 -7.49
N TYR A 100 8.81 -4.57 -6.58
CA TYR A 100 7.89 -4.43 -5.46
C TYR A 100 8.54 -4.78 -4.12
N GLU A 101 8.01 -4.16 -3.06
CA GLU A 101 8.28 -4.47 -1.66
C GLU A 101 6.98 -4.95 -1.01
N GLN A 102 7.03 -6.09 -0.33
CA GLN A 102 5.89 -6.67 0.37
C GLN A 102 5.89 -6.22 1.82
N HIS A 103 4.87 -5.48 2.22
CA HIS A 103 4.70 -5.01 3.59
C HIS A 103 3.52 -5.73 4.24
N ILE A 104 3.80 -6.57 5.25
CA ILE A 104 2.78 -7.35 5.96
C ILE A 104 2.24 -6.54 7.14
N GLY A 105 0.91 -6.58 7.33
CA GLY A 105 0.26 -6.02 8.52
C GLY A 105 -0.02 -4.51 8.44
N VAL A 106 -0.01 -3.93 7.23
CA VAL A 106 -0.43 -2.54 7.00
C VAL A 106 -1.88 -2.38 7.47
N PRO A 107 -2.15 -1.53 8.47
CA PRO A 107 -3.39 -1.62 9.25
C PRO A 107 -4.63 -1.04 8.56
N THR A 108 -4.46 -0.22 7.52
CA THR A 108 -5.60 0.42 6.83
C THR A 108 -5.39 0.53 5.32
N SER A 109 -6.49 0.51 4.56
CA SER A 109 -6.50 0.75 3.11
C SER A 109 -6.13 2.18 2.72
N CYS A 110 -6.04 3.10 3.69
CA CYS A 110 -5.55 4.45 3.42
C CYS A 110 -4.07 4.47 2.98
N PHE A 111 -3.32 3.40 3.29
CA PHE A 111 -1.91 3.26 2.90
C PHE A 111 -1.73 2.41 1.65
N GLY A 112 -2.66 1.50 1.36
CA GLY A 112 -2.67 0.65 0.19
C GLY A 112 -3.74 -0.45 0.29
N ASP A 113 -4.32 -0.83 -0.84
CA ASP A 113 -5.29 -1.95 -0.87
C ASP A 113 -4.61 -3.32 -0.85
N THR A 114 -3.32 -3.36 -1.15
CA THR A 114 -2.53 -4.60 -1.21
C THR A 114 -1.33 -4.52 -0.29
N GLN A 115 -0.76 -5.69 0.01
CA GLN A 115 0.52 -5.80 0.71
C GLN A 115 1.72 -5.58 -0.21
N TYR A 116 1.52 -5.42 -1.52
CA TYR A 116 2.59 -5.33 -2.51
C TYR A 116 2.71 -3.89 -3.01
N PHE A 117 3.79 -3.24 -2.62
CA PHE A 117 4.05 -1.84 -2.92
C PHE A 117 5.08 -1.76 -4.04
N VAL A 118 4.64 -1.33 -5.22
CA VAL A 118 5.54 -1.16 -6.36
C VAL A 118 6.34 0.12 -6.20
N VAL A 119 7.66 -0.02 -6.22
CA VAL A 119 8.64 1.05 -5.98
C VAL A 119 9.35 1.47 -7.25
N ASP A 120 9.38 0.63 -8.29
CA ASP A 120 9.92 1.02 -9.60
C ASP A 120 9.30 0.23 -10.76
N VAL A 121 9.48 0.74 -11.97
CA VAL A 121 9.04 0.13 -13.21
C VAL A 121 10.08 0.27 -14.31
N ARG A 122 10.33 -0.82 -15.03
CA ARG A 122 11.15 -0.83 -16.26
C ARG A 122 10.37 -1.44 -17.42
N VAL A 123 10.46 -0.82 -18.59
CA VAL A 123 9.96 -1.42 -19.84
C VAL A 123 10.91 -2.55 -20.23
N VAL A 124 10.37 -3.69 -20.60
CA VAL A 124 11.11 -4.86 -21.05
C VAL A 124 10.76 -5.07 -22.52
N ASP A 125 11.73 -4.84 -23.40
CA ASP A 125 11.58 -5.07 -24.85
C ASP A 125 11.54 -6.57 -25.20
#